data_AF-A0A183HDU7-F1
#
_entry.id   AF-A0A183HDU7-F1
#
_cell.length_a   1.000
_cell.length_b   1.000
_cell.length_c   1.000
_cell.angle_alpha   90.00
_cell.angle_beta   90.00
_cell.angle_gamma   90.00
#
_symmetry.space_group_name_H-M   'P 1'
#
loop_
_entity.id
_entity.type
_entity.pdbx_description
1 polymer ?
#
loop_
_entity_poly.entity_id
_entity_poly.type
_entity_poly.pdbx_seq_one_letter_code
_entity_poly.pdbx_strand_id
1 'polypeptide(L)'
;MWRKFLAGVEMVTNMALDAVHFSFAIFAYWYTKTFAAKKISNLTNLDPISQLSPSVCRILGQNPGPFTLQGTNTYLVGTTEGKILIDCGDNGVKQYIDYLKKALGNDTIKLIVCTHWHDDHVGGIPDIFKHVITFKASLKNFCFQSYS
;
A
#
# COMPACT_ATOMS: atom_id res chain seq x y z
N MET A 1 38.13 -38.05 -23.60
CA MET A 1 36.99 -38.07 -24.56
C MET A 1 35.65 -38.17 -23.83
N TRP A 2 35.46 -39.18 -22.97
CA TRP A 2 34.21 -39.40 -22.22
C TRP A 2 33.74 -38.26 -21.31
N ARG A 3 34.67 -37.56 -20.64
CA ARG A 3 34.34 -36.42 -19.76
C ARG A 3 33.65 -35.26 -20.47
N LYS A 4 33.99 -34.99 -21.73
CA LYS A 4 33.36 -33.94 -22.54
C LYS A 4 31.95 -34.35 -23.01
N PHE A 5 31.76 -35.63 -23.29
CA PHE A 5 30.45 -36.18 -23.65
C PHE A 5 29.48 -36.13 -22.45
N LEU A 6 29.92 -36.59 -21.27
CA LEU A 6 29.12 -36.52 -20.04
C LEU A 6 28.73 -35.08 -19.68
N ALA A 7 29.67 -34.13 -19.78
CA ALA A 7 29.38 -32.71 -19.55
C ALA A 7 28.34 -32.15 -20.54
N GLY A 8 28.37 -32.61 -21.80
CA GLY A 8 27.37 -32.22 -22.80
C GLY A 8 25.98 -32.75 -22.49
N VAL A 9 25.87 -34.00 -22.02
CA VAL A 9 24.58 -34.58 -21.59
C VAL A 9 24.03 -33.84 -20.37
N GLU A 10 24.87 -33.59 -19.37
CA GLU A 10 24.50 -32.86 -18.15
C GLU A 10 24.00 -31.44 -18.44
N MET A 11 24.67 -30.72 -19.37
CA MET A 11 24.26 -29.39 -19.81
C MET A 11 22.86 -29.40 -20.44
N VAL A 12 22.56 -30.38 -21.29
CA VAL A 12 21.25 -30.50 -21.96
C VAL A 12 20.15 -30.86 -20.96
N THR A 13 20.42 -31.77 -20.01
CA THR A 13 19.44 -32.14 -18.97
C THR A 13 19.14 -30.98 -18.04
N ASN A 14 20.15 -30.19 -17.66
CA ASN A 14 19.95 -29.00 -16.81
C ASN A 14 19.15 -27.93 -17.55
N MET A 15 19.44 -27.68 -18.84
CA MET A 15 18.68 -26.74 -19.65
C MET A 15 17.20 -27.15 -19.81
N ALA A 16 16.93 -28.45 -19.96
CA ALA A 16 15.56 -28.96 -20.02
C ALA A 16 14.84 -28.81 -18.67
N LEU A 17 15.53 -29.09 -17.56
CA LEU A 17 14.99 -28.94 -16.21
C LEU A 17 14.66 -27.47 -15.91
N ASP A 18 15.55 -26.54 -16.27
CA ASP A 18 15.34 -25.11 -16.14
C ASP A 18 14.12 -24.65 -16.95
N ALA A 19 13.97 -25.13 -18.18
CA ALA A 19 12.79 -24.84 -19.00
C ALA A 19 11.49 -25.31 -18.36
N VAL A 20 11.50 -26.47 -17.70
CA VAL A 20 10.34 -26.97 -16.92
C VAL A 20 10.06 -26.09 -15.71
N HIS A 21 11.10 -25.71 -14.94
CA HIS A 21 10.95 -24.81 -13.79
C HIS A 21 10.40 -23.45 -14.19
N PHE A 22 10.92 -22.84 -15.27
CA PHE A 22 10.39 -21.58 -15.80
C PHE A 22 8.94 -21.74 -16.26
N SER A 23 8.60 -22.83 -16.94
CA SER A 23 7.22 -23.10 -17.38
C SER A 23 6.27 -23.22 -16.18
N PHE A 24 6.68 -23.94 -15.14
CA PHE A 24 5.91 -24.06 -13.90
C PHE A 24 5.77 -22.71 -13.18
N ALA A 25 6.85 -21.91 -13.09
CA ALA A 25 6.82 -20.59 -12.47
C ALA A 25 5.90 -19.61 -13.21
N ILE A 26 5.97 -19.59 -14.55
CA ILE A 26 5.07 -18.81 -15.40
C ILE A 26 3.63 -19.25 -15.15
N PHE A 27 3.34 -20.55 -15.21
CA PHE A 27 2.00 -21.07 -14.97
C PHE A 27 1.49 -20.71 -13.56
N ALA A 28 2.30 -20.91 -12.52
CA ALA A 28 1.96 -20.56 -11.15
C ALA A 28 1.71 -19.05 -10.98
N TYR A 29 2.51 -18.20 -11.62
CA TYR A 29 2.31 -16.74 -11.62
C TYR A 29 0.97 -16.38 -12.29
N TRP A 30 0.66 -16.95 -13.46
CA TRP A 30 -0.61 -16.69 -14.14
C TRP A 30 -1.82 -17.28 -13.39
N TYR A 31 -1.67 -18.47 -12.82
CA TYR A 31 -2.69 -19.11 -11.98
C TYR A 31 -2.99 -18.24 -10.75
N THR A 32 -1.99 -17.84 -9.98
CA THR A 32 -2.19 -17.00 -8.80
C THR A 32 -2.83 -15.66 -9.14
N LYS A 33 -2.39 -15.02 -10.24
CA LYS A 33 -2.97 -13.74 -10.71
C LYS A 33 -4.43 -13.87 -11.13
N THR A 34 -4.79 -14.92 -11.87
CA THR A 34 -6.18 -15.15 -12.33
C THR A 34 -7.11 -15.54 -11.19
N PHE A 35 -6.66 -16.40 -10.27
CA PHE A 35 -7.45 -16.80 -9.10
C PHE A 35 -7.64 -15.67 -8.10
N ALA A 36 -6.60 -14.87 -7.83
CA ALA A 36 -6.72 -13.68 -6.98
C ALA A 36 -7.73 -12.68 -7.56
N ALA A 37 -7.68 -12.41 -8.87
CA ALA A 37 -8.63 -11.53 -9.54
C ALA A 37 -10.07 -12.05 -9.44
N LYS A 38 -10.29 -13.36 -9.65
CA LYS A 38 -11.61 -13.99 -9.53
C LYS A 38 -12.15 -13.95 -8.09
N LYS A 39 -11.28 -14.09 -7.09
CA LYS A 39 -11.67 -13.96 -5.69
C LYS A 39 -12.13 -12.53 -5.39
N ILE A 40 -11.39 -11.53 -5.85
CA ILE A 40 -11.71 -10.11 -5.64
C ILE A 40 -13.06 -9.77 -6.31
N SER A 41 -13.34 -10.28 -7.52
CA SER A 41 -14.59 -9.99 -8.22
C SER A 41 -15.85 -10.55 -7.54
N ASN A 42 -15.70 -11.52 -6.64
CA ASN A 42 -16.81 -12.12 -5.88
C ASN A 42 -17.06 -11.45 -4.52
N LEU A 43 -16.30 -10.40 -4.17
CA LEU A 43 -16.50 -9.67 -2.92
C LEU A 43 -17.57 -8.59 -3.09
N THR A 44 -18.25 -8.24 -2.01
CA THR A 44 -19.13 -7.07 -1.97
C THR A 44 -18.30 -5.82 -2.30
N ASN A 45 -18.72 -5.10 -3.33
CA ASN A 45 -18.03 -3.89 -3.77
C ASN A 45 -18.05 -2.83 -2.67
N LEU A 46 -16.87 -2.30 -2.35
CA LEU A 46 -16.68 -1.24 -1.38
C LEU A 46 -16.50 0.11 -2.06
N ASP A 47 -17.35 1.08 -1.70
CA ASP A 47 -17.19 2.45 -2.18
C ASP A 47 -15.83 3.03 -1.75
N PRO A 48 -15.18 3.84 -2.61
CA PRO A 48 -13.90 4.48 -2.31
C PRO A 48 -13.91 5.31 -1.02
N ILE A 49 -15.04 5.96 -0.72
CA ILE A 49 -15.28 6.70 0.52
C ILE A 49 -16.62 6.21 1.07
N SER A 50 -16.64 5.81 2.34
CA SER A 50 -17.87 5.38 3.02
C SER A 50 -17.92 5.94 4.44
N GLN A 51 -19.00 6.64 4.78
CA GLN A 51 -19.28 7.03 6.15
C GLN A 51 -19.81 5.83 6.92
N LEU A 52 -19.09 5.35 7.93
CA LEU A 52 -19.46 4.17 8.71
C LEU A 52 -20.21 4.53 10.00
N SER A 53 -19.87 5.67 10.60
CA SER A 53 -20.54 6.22 11.77
C SER A 53 -20.39 7.76 11.79
N PRO A 54 -21.06 8.51 12.69
CA PRO A 54 -20.87 9.97 12.76
C PRO A 54 -19.41 10.41 12.91
N SER A 55 -18.59 9.59 13.57
CA SER A 55 -17.19 9.89 13.83
C SER A 55 -16.21 9.13 12.95
N VAL A 56 -16.63 8.12 12.17
CA VAL A 56 -15.71 7.27 11.40
C VAL A 56 -16.07 7.27 9.92
N CYS A 57 -15.12 7.72 9.10
CA CYS A 57 -15.16 7.63 7.65
C CYS A 57 -14.05 6.68 7.17
N ARG A 58 -14.39 5.74 6.29
CA ARG A 58 -13.41 4.84 5.66
C ARG A 58 -13.05 5.38 4.28
N ILE A 59 -11.76 5.43 3.97
CA ILE A 59 -11.22 5.69 2.63
C ILE A 59 -10.43 4.46 2.17
N LEU A 60 -10.81 3.93 1.01
CA LEU A 60 -10.13 2.79 0.41
C LEU A 60 -8.84 3.24 -0.30
N GLY A 61 -7.74 2.53 -0.05
CA GLY A 61 -6.39 2.85 -0.52
C GLY A 61 -6.16 2.76 -2.02
N GLN A 62 -7.15 2.33 -2.81
CA GLN A 62 -7.08 2.17 -4.28
C GLN A 62 -5.91 1.29 -4.77
N ASN A 63 -5.52 0.33 -3.93
CA ASN A 63 -4.42 -0.60 -4.14
C ASN A 63 -4.90 -2.06 -4.08
N PRO A 64 -5.83 -2.51 -4.95
CA PRO A 64 -6.37 -3.86 -4.91
C PRO A 64 -5.29 -4.90 -5.22
N GLY A 65 -5.34 -6.04 -4.55
CA GLY A 65 -4.29 -7.04 -4.63
C GLY A 65 -4.62 -8.30 -3.84
N PRO A 66 -3.82 -9.37 -4.00
CA PRO A 66 -4.06 -10.63 -3.30
C PRO A 66 -4.01 -10.50 -1.77
N PHE A 67 -3.22 -9.55 -1.25
CA PHE A 67 -3.06 -9.30 0.19
C PHE A 67 -3.88 -8.12 0.72
N THR A 68 -4.27 -7.18 -0.16
CA THR A 68 -5.06 -5.99 0.17
C THR A 68 -6.55 -6.13 -0.21
N LEU A 69 -6.93 -7.21 -0.87
CA LEU A 69 -8.26 -7.46 -1.41
C LEU A 69 -8.72 -6.32 -2.35
N GLN A 70 -9.73 -5.54 -1.94
CA GLN A 70 -10.22 -4.39 -2.71
C GLN A 70 -9.33 -3.14 -2.52
N GLY A 71 -8.43 -3.17 -1.54
CA GLY A 71 -7.52 -2.09 -1.16
C GLY A 71 -7.41 -1.97 0.36
N THR A 72 -6.37 -1.29 0.84
CA THR A 72 -6.21 -1.00 2.26
C THR A 72 -7.38 -0.16 2.77
N ASN A 73 -7.99 -0.56 3.87
CA ASN A 73 -8.98 0.29 4.52
C ASN A 73 -8.27 1.28 5.43
N THR A 74 -8.28 2.55 5.06
CA THR A 74 -7.82 3.64 5.92
C THR A 74 -9.03 4.32 6.57
N TYR A 75 -8.84 4.91 7.75
CA TYR A 75 -9.96 5.50 8.50
C TYR A 75 -9.64 6.91 8.97
N LEU A 76 -10.53 7.84 8.67
CA LEU A 76 -10.59 9.14 9.32
C LEU A 76 -11.54 9.06 10.51
N VAL A 77 -10.97 9.22 11.70
CA VAL A 77 -11.71 9.25 12.96
C VAL A 77 -11.79 10.69 13.46
N GLY A 78 -13.01 11.19 13.60
CA GLY A 78 -13.32 12.52 14.10
C GLY A 78 -13.14 12.66 15.60
N THR A 79 -12.40 13.70 15.99
CA THR A 79 -12.31 14.19 17.36
C THR A 79 -12.81 15.63 17.42
N THR A 80 -12.90 16.21 18.62
CA THR A 80 -13.25 17.63 18.82
C THR A 80 -12.21 18.60 18.26
N GLU A 81 -10.98 18.15 18.05
CA GLU A 81 -9.84 19.00 17.68
C GLU A 81 -9.36 18.78 16.24
N GLY A 82 -9.85 17.74 15.55
CA GLY A 82 -9.51 17.43 14.17
C GLY A 82 -9.74 15.96 13.83
N LYS A 83 -9.06 15.45 12.80
CA LYS A 83 -9.15 14.04 12.41
C LYS A 83 -7.89 13.27 12.77
N ILE A 84 -8.07 12.02 13.19
CA ILE A 84 -7.00 11.02 13.29
C ILE A 84 -7.10 10.15 12.04
N LEU A 85 -6.00 9.97 11.33
CA LEU A 85 -5.91 9.04 10.21
C LEU A 85 -5.31 7.71 10.69
N ILE A 86 -6.00 6.60 10.44
CA ILE A 86 -5.50 5.25 10.68
C ILE A 86 -5.10 4.65 9.34
N ASP A 87 -3.82 4.27 9.24
CA ASP A 87 -3.12 3.79 8.04
C ASP A 87 -3.11 4.77 6.85
N CYS A 88 -2.13 4.60 5.97
CA CYS A 88 -1.82 5.55 4.90
C CYS A 88 -1.92 4.98 3.49
N GLY A 89 -2.26 3.69 3.34
CA GLY A 89 -2.24 3.04 2.02
C GLY A 89 -0.82 2.88 1.47
N ASP A 90 -0.75 2.57 0.17
CA ASP A 90 0.49 2.33 -0.56
C ASP A 90 1.06 3.63 -1.17
N ASN A 91 2.34 3.61 -1.53
CA ASN A 91 3.07 4.74 -2.09
C ASN A 91 2.65 5.04 -3.54
N GLY A 92 2.55 6.32 -3.90
CA GLY A 92 2.32 6.77 -5.27
C GLY A 92 0.88 6.64 -5.75
N VAL A 93 -0.06 6.30 -4.87
CA VAL A 93 -1.48 6.11 -5.24
C VAL A 93 -2.21 7.45 -5.23
N LYS A 94 -2.11 8.20 -6.34
CA LYS A 94 -2.72 9.54 -6.47
C LYS A 94 -4.22 9.57 -6.19
N GLN A 95 -4.95 8.54 -6.63
CA GLN A 95 -6.41 8.45 -6.42
C GLN A 95 -6.78 8.40 -4.94
N TYR A 96 -5.98 7.69 -4.13
CA TYR A 96 -6.15 7.66 -2.69
C TYR A 96 -6.00 9.05 -2.07
N ILE A 97 -4.99 9.82 -2.48
CA ILE A 97 -4.78 11.20 -2.02
C ILE A 97 -5.97 12.10 -2.39
N ASP A 98 -6.51 11.98 -3.60
CA ASP A 98 -7.67 12.74 -4.04
C ASP A 98 -8.92 12.40 -3.20
N TYR A 99 -9.15 11.12 -2.89
CA TYR A 99 -10.24 10.69 -2.01
C TYR A 99 -10.02 11.11 -0.55
N LEU A 100 -8.80 11.02 -0.04
CA LEU A 100 -8.45 11.44 1.31
C LEU A 100 -8.72 12.95 1.50
N LYS A 101 -8.31 13.78 0.53
CA LYS A 101 -8.63 15.22 0.54
C LYS A 101 -10.13 15.47 0.52
N LYS A 102 -10.87 14.74 -0.32
CA LYS A 102 -12.33 14.86 -0.40
C LYS A 102 -13.00 14.48 0.92
N ALA A 103 -12.56 13.40 1.57
CA ALA A 103 -13.10 12.95 2.85
C ALA A 103 -12.71 13.86 4.02
N LEU A 104 -11.52 14.47 3.96
CA LEU A 104 -11.03 15.41 4.96
C LEU A 104 -11.76 16.77 4.88
N GLY A 105 -12.10 17.24 3.67
CA GLY A 105 -12.78 18.52 3.49
C GLY A 105 -11.93 19.68 4.01
N ASN A 106 -12.50 20.46 4.94
CA ASN A 106 -11.82 21.60 5.58
C ASN A 106 -11.14 21.24 6.92
N ASP A 107 -11.25 19.98 7.36
CA ASP A 107 -10.62 19.53 8.60
C ASP A 107 -9.11 19.34 8.42
N THR A 108 -8.39 19.19 9.55
CA THR A 108 -6.96 18.90 9.55
C THR A 108 -6.68 17.54 10.18
N ILE A 109 -5.71 16.81 9.63
CA ILE A 109 -5.17 15.59 10.25
C ILE A 109 -4.27 16.01 11.40
N LYS A 110 -4.57 15.54 12.61
CA LYS A 110 -3.80 15.81 13.83
C LYS A 110 -2.77 14.73 14.13
N LEU A 111 -3.16 13.49 13.87
CA LEU A 111 -2.37 12.31 14.19
C LEU A 111 -2.56 11.28 13.07
N ILE A 112 -1.46 10.62 12.72
CA ILE A 112 -1.45 9.45 11.86
C ILE A 112 -1.05 8.26 12.73
N VAL A 113 -1.88 7.21 12.72
CA VAL A 113 -1.63 5.95 13.44
C VAL A 113 -1.44 4.86 12.40
N CYS A 114 -0.25 4.26 12.37
CA CYS A 114 0.02 3.10 11.51
C CYS A 114 -0.15 1.83 12.35
N THR A 115 -0.92 0.87 11.84
CA THR A 115 -1.19 -0.38 12.55
C THR A 115 0.02 -1.29 12.61
N HIS A 116 0.81 -1.35 11.53
CA HIS A 116 2.05 -2.11 11.42
C HIS A 116 2.91 -1.59 10.25
N TRP A 117 4.01 -2.29 9.94
CA TRP A 117 5.11 -1.78 9.10
C TRP A 117 4.98 -2.10 7.60
N HIS A 118 3.97 -2.86 7.16
CA HIS A 118 3.86 -3.22 5.74
C HIS A 118 3.54 -1.99 4.88
N ASP A 119 4.08 -2.01 3.64
CA ASP A 119 4.03 -0.87 2.71
C ASP A 119 2.60 -0.43 2.37
N ASP A 120 1.63 -1.35 2.36
CA ASP A 120 0.23 -1.03 2.10
C ASP A 120 -0.44 -0.26 3.27
N HIS A 121 0.25 -0.09 4.40
CA HIS A 121 -0.20 0.71 5.55
C HIS A 121 0.67 1.95 5.80
N VAL A 122 1.97 1.91 5.49
CA VAL A 122 2.90 3.03 5.74
C VAL A 122 3.37 3.76 4.48
N GLY A 123 3.18 3.17 3.30
CA GLY A 123 3.76 3.63 2.04
C GLY A 123 3.27 5.01 1.61
N GLY A 124 2.01 5.35 1.90
CA GLY A 124 1.42 6.65 1.54
C GLY A 124 1.82 7.83 2.45
N ILE A 125 2.60 7.60 3.51
CA ILE A 125 3.01 8.68 4.44
C ILE A 125 3.67 9.87 3.70
N PRO A 126 4.67 9.68 2.82
CA PRO A 126 5.33 10.80 2.14
C PRO A 126 4.36 11.59 1.27
N ASP A 127 3.42 10.93 0.59
CA ASP A 127 2.43 11.57 -0.26
C ASP A 127 1.43 12.40 0.55
N ILE A 128 1.01 11.91 1.72
CA ILE A 128 0.14 12.64 2.64
C ILE A 128 0.83 13.91 3.12
N PHE A 129 2.09 13.82 3.54
CA PHE A 129 2.86 15.00 3.97
C PHE A 129 3.07 16.01 2.84
N LYS A 130 3.28 15.53 1.61
CA LYS A 130 3.52 16.40 0.46
C LYS A 130 2.25 17.07 -0.05
N HIS A 131 1.12 16.37 -0.01
CA HIS A 131 -0.07 16.78 -0.74
C HIS A 131 -1.24 17.17 0.15
N VAL A 132 -1.32 16.68 1.39
CA VAL A 132 -2.48 16.87 2.29
C VAL A 132 -2.11 17.77 3.46
N ILE A 133 -1.00 17.48 4.14
CA ILE A 133 -0.58 18.26 5.31
C ILE A 133 0.15 19.51 4.83
N THR A 134 -0.45 20.68 5.02
CA THR A 134 0.27 21.93 4.85
C THR A 134 1.01 22.26 6.14
N PHE A 135 2.34 22.17 6.14
CA PHE A 135 3.13 22.74 7.22
C PHE A 135 2.97 24.26 7.22
N LYS A 136 2.09 24.77 8.09
CA LYS A 136 2.18 26.16 8.52
C LYS A 136 3.39 26.19 9.45
N ALA A 137 4.56 26.54 8.93
CA ALA A 137 5.76 26.72 9.72
C ALA A 137 5.48 27.77 10.80
N SER A 138 5.11 27.32 12.00
CA SER A 138 5.11 28.17 13.18
C SER A 138 6.56 28.22 13.63
N LEU A 139 7.33 29.12 12.99
CA LEU A 139 8.64 29.53 13.46
C LEU A 139 8.45 30.23 14.82
N LYS A 140 8.22 29.46 15.88
CA LYS A 140 8.45 29.91 17.23
C LYS A 140 9.95 29.78 17.45
N ASN A 141 10.63 30.92 17.41
CA ASN A 141 12.04 31.13 17.71
C ASN A 141 12.54 30.17 18.81
N PHE A 142 13.18 29.07 18.42
CA PHE A 142 13.95 28.24 19.33
C PHE A 142 15.27 28.98 19.57
N CYS A 143 15.29 29.81 20.62
CA CYS A 143 16.52 30.36 21.16
C CYS A 143 17.33 29.19 21.74
N PHE A 144 18.40 28.77 21.05
CA PHE A 144 19.37 27.84 21.61
C PHE A 144 20.16 28.58 22.69
N GLN A 145 19.82 28.29 23.95
CA GLN A 145 20.63 28.73 25.07
C GLN A 145 21.76 27.71 25.24
N SER A 146 22.91 28.01 24.66
CA SER A 146 24.17 27.29 24.92
C SER A 146 24.58 27.56 26.37
N TYR A 147 24.55 26.53 27.21
CA TYR A 147 25.22 26.58 28.51
C TYR A 147 26.72 26.35 28.30
N SER A 148 27.50 27.28 28.86
CA SER A 148 28.97 27.24 28.95
C SER A 148 29.45 26.23 30.00
#